data_AF-A0A2V8D7J6-F1
#
_entry.id   AF-A0A2V8D7J6-F1
#
_cell.length_a   1.000
_cell.length_b   1.000
_cell.length_c   1.000
_cell.angle_alpha   90.00
_cell.angle_beta   90.00
_cell.angle_gamma   90.00
#
_symmetry.space_group_name_H-M   'P 1'
#
loop_
_entity.id
_entity.type
_entity.pdbx_description
1 polymer ?
#
loop_
_entity_poly.entity_id
_entity_poly.type
_entity_poly.pdbx_seq_one_letter_code
_entity_poly.pdbx_strand_id
1 'polypeptide(L)'
;ITDPTKCHFDPKTLECTRADDESCLTAAQVKSVRTIMRPARTAAGAEVFPGLEAGTELAWAGLVGGPEPVQTALDQFRFVVFQDPKWDWRMFDLERDLARANEVDRGTINAINPDLHRFSDHGGKLLMYHGWADGSVAPRASVNYYNSVLKTMGGPSKTAAWLRLFMVPGMGHCGGGEGPNTFDMVTTLEAWVEHDHVPDRIIASRVTAGRVERTRPLCPYPQVATYTGSGSIDDAANFTCRIP
;
A
#
# COMPACT_ATOMS: atom_id res chain seq x y z
N ILE A 1 -4.62 12.21 -3.27
CA ILE A 1 -5.79 11.82 -2.44
C ILE A 1 -5.29 11.53 -1.03
N THR A 2 -5.88 12.12 0.03
CA THR A 2 -5.39 11.92 1.42
C THR A 2 -5.62 10.49 1.89
N ASP A 3 -6.79 9.94 1.58
CA ASP A 3 -7.21 8.60 1.94
C ASP A 3 -8.00 8.01 0.75
N PRO A 4 -7.38 7.15 -0.08
CA PRO A 4 -8.04 6.59 -1.26
C PRO A 4 -9.15 5.60 -0.90
N THR A 5 -9.25 5.16 0.35
CA THR A 5 -10.33 4.29 0.82
C THR A 5 -11.70 4.96 0.71
N LYS A 6 -11.73 6.30 0.69
CA LYS A 6 -12.92 7.15 0.51
C LYS A 6 -13.13 7.58 -0.95
N CYS A 7 -12.25 7.18 -1.87
CA CYS A 7 -12.38 7.48 -3.29
C CYS A 7 -13.17 6.36 -3.98
N HIS A 8 -14.33 6.71 -4.54
CA HIS A 8 -15.20 5.78 -5.26
C HIS A 8 -15.20 6.09 -6.76
N PHE A 9 -14.02 6.19 -7.36
CA PHE A 9 -13.87 6.40 -8.80
C PHE A 9 -14.31 5.15 -9.58
N ASP A 10 -15.23 5.34 -10.53
CA ASP A 10 -15.58 4.31 -11.52
C ASP A 10 -15.07 4.72 -12.90
N PRO A 11 -14.14 3.95 -13.51
CA PRO A 11 -13.59 4.27 -14.84
C PRO A 11 -14.64 4.22 -15.96
N LYS A 12 -15.85 3.70 -15.71
CA LYS A 12 -16.97 3.81 -16.67
C LYS A 12 -17.32 5.24 -17.02
N THR A 13 -17.02 6.20 -16.13
CA THR A 13 -17.18 7.64 -16.41
C THR A 13 -16.32 8.14 -17.56
N LEU A 14 -15.26 7.41 -17.91
CA LEU A 14 -14.36 7.69 -19.03
C LEU A 14 -14.68 6.85 -20.28
N GLU A 15 -15.74 6.03 -20.28
CA GLU A 15 -16.01 5.17 -21.43
C GLU A 15 -16.41 5.96 -22.68
N CYS A 16 -15.84 5.60 -23.84
CA CYS A 16 -16.17 6.23 -25.11
C CYS A 16 -17.67 6.13 -25.41
N THR A 17 -18.31 7.27 -25.70
CA THR A 17 -19.72 7.33 -26.11
C THR A 17 -19.89 7.22 -27.63
N ARG A 18 -18.79 7.33 -28.38
CA ARG A 18 -18.73 7.25 -29.84
C ARG A 18 -17.54 6.38 -30.25
N ALA A 19 -16.87 6.75 -31.35
CA ALA A 19 -15.64 6.10 -31.78
C ALA A 19 -14.55 6.21 -30.70
N ASP A 20 -13.60 5.29 -30.78
CA ASP A 20 -12.39 5.29 -29.97
C ASP A 20 -11.56 6.56 -30.24
N ASP A 21 -11.13 7.23 -29.17
CA ASP A 21 -10.31 8.44 -29.22
C ASP A 21 -9.40 8.57 -27.97
N GLU A 22 -8.39 9.44 -28.04
CA GLU A 22 -7.38 9.61 -26.99
C GLU A 22 -7.92 10.18 -25.66
N SER A 23 -9.16 10.66 -25.64
CA SER A 23 -9.80 11.28 -24.47
C SER A 23 -10.74 10.33 -23.72
N CYS A 24 -10.93 9.10 -24.20
CA CYS A 24 -11.82 8.13 -23.59
C CYS A 24 -11.19 6.72 -23.52
N LEU A 25 -11.87 5.82 -22.82
CA LEU A 25 -11.52 4.41 -22.72
C LEU A 25 -12.58 3.58 -23.44
N THR A 26 -12.17 2.68 -24.31
CA THR A 26 -13.06 1.63 -24.83
C THR A 26 -13.63 0.80 -23.68
N ALA A 27 -14.77 0.14 -23.90
CA ALA A 27 -15.36 -0.77 -22.91
C ALA A 27 -14.36 -1.86 -22.43
N ALA A 28 -13.46 -2.31 -23.31
CA ALA A 28 -12.41 -3.26 -22.97
C ALA A 28 -11.35 -2.63 -22.04
N GLN A 29 -10.89 -1.41 -22.31
CA GLN A 29 -9.97 -0.68 -21.43
C GLN A 29 -10.60 -0.39 -20.06
N VAL A 30 -11.87 0.02 -20.01
CA VAL A 30 -12.61 0.19 -18.74
C VAL A 30 -12.61 -1.11 -17.92
N LYS A 31 -12.86 -2.26 -18.58
CA LYS A 31 -12.79 -3.57 -17.93
C LYS A 31 -11.38 -3.87 -17.39
N SER A 32 -10.33 -3.51 -18.11
CA SER A 32 -8.95 -3.66 -17.65
C SER A 32 -8.67 -2.79 -16.41
N VAL A 33 -9.05 -1.51 -16.43
CA VAL A 33 -8.89 -0.61 -15.27
C VAL A 33 -9.63 -1.14 -14.05
N ARG A 34 -10.90 -1.56 -14.20
CA ARG A 34 -11.65 -2.21 -13.12
C ARG A 34 -10.99 -3.49 -12.61
N THR A 35 -10.27 -4.21 -13.47
CA THR A 35 -9.54 -5.43 -13.08
C THR A 35 -8.29 -5.11 -12.27
N ILE A 36 -7.57 -4.04 -12.60
CA ILE A 36 -6.39 -3.56 -11.86
C ILE A 36 -6.79 -3.07 -10.45
N MET A 37 -7.92 -2.37 -10.34
CA MET A 37 -8.35 -1.73 -9.09
C MET A 37 -9.14 -2.66 -8.15
N ARG A 38 -9.58 -3.84 -8.62
CA ARG A 38 -10.33 -4.78 -7.79
C ARG A 38 -9.40 -5.82 -7.13
N PRO A 39 -9.76 -6.32 -5.94
CA PRO A 39 -9.01 -7.40 -5.31
C PRO A 39 -9.04 -8.68 -6.14
N ALA A 40 -7.91 -9.39 -6.16
CA ALA A 40 -7.85 -10.77 -6.60
C ALA A 40 -8.52 -11.66 -5.54
N ARG A 41 -9.47 -12.50 -5.96
CA ARG A 41 -10.24 -13.36 -5.07
C ARG A 41 -10.25 -14.79 -5.59
N THR A 42 -10.20 -15.73 -4.65
CA THR A 42 -10.50 -17.14 -4.90
C THR A 42 -11.94 -17.33 -5.36
N ALA A 43 -12.27 -18.50 -5.90
CA ALA A 43 -13.62 -18.92 -6.26
C ALA A 43 -14.57 -18.90 -5.05
N ALA A 44 -14.05 -19.14 -3.84
CA ALA A 44 -14.80 -19.03 -2.58
C ALA A 44 -14.99 -17.57 -2.11
N GLY A 45 -14.44 -16.58 -2.82
CA GLY A 45 -14.56 -15.16 -2.50
C GLY A 45 -13.51 -14.62 -1.53
N ALA A 46 -12.61 -15.47 -1.01
CA ALA A 46 -11.51 -15.03 -0.15
C ALA A 46 -10.54 -14.15 -0.93
N GLU A 47 -10.17 -13.01 -0.36
CA GLU A 47 -9.19 -12.09 -0.94
C GLU A 47 -7.79 -12.69 -0.87
N VAL A 48 -7.10 -12.75 -2.02
CA VAL A 48 -5.70 -13.17 -2.12
C VAL A 48 -4.78 -11.97 -2.00
N PHE A 49 -5.08 -10.91 -2.75
CA PHE A 49 -4.33 -9.66 -2.74
C PHE A 49 -5.25 -8.50 -3.15
N PRO A 50 -5.14 -7.32 -2.53
CA PRO A 50 -5.96 -6.17 -2.90
C PRO A 50 -5.58 -5.61 -4.28
N GLY A 51 -6.51 -4.87 -4.88
CA GLY A 51 -6.24 -4.12 -6.11
C GLY A 51 -5.47 -2.83 -5.83
N LEU A 52 -5.04 -2.15 -6.90
CA LEU A 52 -4.40 -0.84 -6.78
C LEU A 52 -5.42 0.26 -6.45
N GLU A 53 -5.01 1.19 -5.61
CA GLU A 53 -5.85 2.30 -5.15
C GLU A 53 -5.98 3.38 -6.22
N ALA A 54 -7.10 4.12 -6.24
CA ALA A 54 -7.22 5.31 -7.07
C ALA A 54 -6.14 6.34 -6.70
N GLY A 55 -5.52 6.96 -7.71
CA GLY A 55 -4.39 7.89 -7.54
C GLY A 55 -3.01 7.23 -7.72
N THR A 56 -2.96 5.95 -8.11
CA THR A 56 -1.72 5.21 -8.40
C THR A 56 -1.43 5.09 -9.91
N GLU A 57 -2.29 5.64 -10.77
CA GLU A 57 -2.36 5.36 -12.21
C GLU A 57 -1.07 5.72 -12.96
N LEU A 58 -0.38 6.78 -12.55
CA LEU A 58 0.87 7.22 -13.17
C LEU A 58 2.02 6.20 -13.01
N ALA A 59 1.92 5.29 -12.05
CA ALA A 59 2.93 4.25 -11.80
C ALA A 59 2.53 2.88 -12.39
N TRP A 60 1.31 2.72 -12.92
CA TRP A 60 0.80 1.42 -13.38
C TRP A 60 1.61 0.80 -14.50
N ALA A 61 2.23 1.61 -15.37
CA ALA A 61 3.06 1.12 -16.45
C ALA A 61 4.19 0.18 -15.97
N GLY A 62 4.69 0.38 -14.73
CA GLY A 62 5.73 -0.45 -14.15
C GLY A 62 5.29 -1.86 -13.76
N LEU A 63 4.00 -2.07 -13.44
CA LEU A 63 3.46 -3.35 -12.98
C LEU A 63 2.53 -4.03 -14.00
N VAL A 64 1.67 -3.24 -14.63
CA VAL A 64 0.55 -3.71 -15.47
C VAL A 64 0.54 -3.07 -16.87
N GLY A 65 1.66 -2.47 -17.29
CA GLY A 65 1.80 -1.85 -18.61
C GLY A 65 1.79 -2.84 -19.79
N GLY A 66 2.15 -4.10 -19.55
CA GLY A 66 2.23 -5.14 -20.57
C GLY A 66 3.32 -4.90 -21.64
N PRO A 67 3.40 -5.76 -22.67
CA PRO A 67 2.56 -6.93 -22.90
C PRO A 67 2.92 -8.15 -22.05
N GLU A 68 4.07 -8.14 -21.38
CA GLU A 68 4.55 -9.22 -20.52
C GLU A 68 4.41 -8.83 -19.03
N PRO A 69 4.20 -9.79 -18.11
CA PRO A 69 4.21 -9.52 -16.68
C PRO A 69 5.59 -9.06 -16.20
N VAL A 70 5.62 -8.44 -15.01
CA VAL A 70 6.88 -8.06 -14.37
C VAL A 70 7.79 -9.27 -14.16
N GLN A 71 9.08 -9.10 -14.42
CA GLN A 71 10.06 -10.19 -14.42
C GLN A 71 10.13 -10.91 -13.08
N THR A 72 10.04 -10.19 -11.96
CA THR A 72 10.07 -10.80 -10.62
C THR A 72 8.93 -11.79 -10.40
N ALA A 73 7.73 -11.48 -10.88
CA ALA A 73 6.59 -12.40 -10.82
C ALA A 73 6.80 -13.60 -11.76
N LEU A 74 7.29 -13.36 -12.99
CA LEU A 74 7.58 -14.43 -13.95
C LEU A 74 8.65 -15.40 -13.42
N ASP A 75 9.72 -14.87 -12.86
CA ASP A 75 10.85 -15.65 -12.35
C ASP A 75 10.45 -16.46 -11.11
N GLN A 76 9.63 -15.89 -10.23
CA GLN A 76 9.06 -16.63 -9.10
C GLN A 76 8.31 -17.87 -9.60
N PHE A 77 7.43 -17.72 -10.59
CA PHE A 77 6.69 -18.88 -11.10
C PHE A 77 7.56 -19.84 -11.89
N ARG A 78 8.44 -19.36 -12.78
CA ARG A 78 9.33 -20.21 -13.59
C ARG A 78 10.33 -20.99 -12.75
N PHE A 79 11.07 -20.31 -11.88
CA PHE A 79 12.25 -20.89 -11.25
C PHE A 79 12.00 -21.42 -9.84
N VAL A 80 10.99 -20.88 -9.13
CA VAL A 80 10.66 -21.34 -7.77
C VAL A 80 9.46 -22.28 -7.79
N VAL A 81 8.31 -21.83 -8.30
CA VAL A 81 7.05 -22.59 -8.21
C VAL A 81 7.05 -23.80 -9.15
N PHE A 82 7.31 -23.60 -10.44
CA PHE A 82 7.25 -24.66 -11.45
C PHE A 82 8.59 -25.33 -11.73
N GLN A 83 9.70 -24.64 -11.44
CA GLN A 83 11.05 -25.08 -11.82
C GLN A 83 11.16 -25.42 -13.32
N ASP A 84 10.42 -24.68 -14.14
CA ASP A 84 10.38 -24.77 -15.58
C ASP A 84 10.61 -23.37 -16.20
N PRO A 85 11.79 -23.10 -16.79
CA PRO A 85 12.07 -21.82 -17.45
C PRO A 85 11.16 -21.55 -18.65
N LYS A 86 10.47 -22.57 -19.19
CA LYS A 86 9.55 -22.45 -20.32
C LYS A 86 8.09 -22.33 -19.90
N TRP A 87 7.79 -22.24 -18.60
CA TRP A 87 6.44 -22.03 -18.13
C TRP A 87 5.83 -20.75 -18.74
N ASP A 88 4.61 -20.90 -19.29
CA ASP A 88 3.85 -19.83 -19.93
C ASP A 88 2.82 -19.26 -18.95
N TRP A 89 3.01 -17.99 -18.58
CA TRP A 89 2.14 -17.27 -17.66
C TRP A 89 0.71 -17.13 -18.18
N ARG A 90 0.48 -17.29 -19.48
CA ARG A 90 -0.87 -17.27 -20.08
C ARG A 90 -1.72 -18.46 -19.63
N MET A 91 -1.08 -19.51 -19.11
CA MET A 91 -1.73 -20.68 -18.53
C MET A 91 -2.00 -20.53 -17.03
N PHE A 92 -1.68 -19.37 -16.43
CA PHE A 92 -1.85 -19.11 -15.01
C PHE A 92 -3.30 -19.31 -14.58
N ASP A 93 -3.49 -20.12 -13.55
CA ASP A 93 -4.76 -20.31 -12.86
C ASP A 93 -4.58 -19.96 -11.39
N LEU A 94 -5.38 -19.00 -10.89
CA LEU A 94 -5.19 -18.45 -9.55
C LEU A 94 -5.26 -19.53 -8.47
N GLU A 95 -6.23 -20.45 -8.53
CA GLU A 95 -6.41 -21.45 -7.48
C GLU A 95 -5.28 -22.49 -7.49
N ARG A 96 -5.05 -23.10 -8.65
CA ARG A 96 -4.06 -24.16 -8.83
C ARG A 96 -2.66 -23.65 -8.53
N ASP A 97 -2.30 -22.48 -9.08
CA ASP A 97 -0.93 -22.01 -9.05
C ASP A 97 -0.61 -21.31 -7.73
N LEU A 98 -1.60 -20.70 -7.05
CA LEU A 98 -1.44 -20.22 -5.68
C LEU A 98 -1.28 -21.39 -4.69
N ALA A 99 -2.07 -22.45 -4.82
CA ALA A 99 -1.93 -23.63 -3.98
C ALA A 99 -0.53 -24.23 -4.10
N ARG A 100 -0.03 -24.36 -5.33
CA ARG A 100 1.35 -24.81 -5.59
C ARG A 100 2.39 -23.84 -5.04
N ALA A 101 2.21 -22.54 -5.23
CA ALA A 101 3.15 -21.54 -4.72
C ALA A 101 3.25 -21.61 -3.18
N ASN A 102 2.13 -21.77 -2.49
CA ASN A 102 2.11 -21.94 -1.02
C ASN A 102 2.76 -23.26 -0.57
N GLU A 103 2.55 -24.35 -1.30
CA GLU A 103 3.20 -25.64 -1.03
C GLU A 103 4.73 -25.54 -1.14
N VAL A 104 5.22 -24.87 -2.18
CA VAL A 104 6.66 -24.65 -2.40
C VAL A 104 7.24 -23.67 -1.37
N ASP A 105 6.52 -22.60 -1.05
CA ASP A 105 6.93 -21.59 -0.08
C ASP A 105 7.17 -22.16 1.32
N ARG A 106 6.35 -23.13 1.74
CA ARG A 106 6.40 -23.72 3.10
C ARG A 106 6.40 -22.67 4.23
N GLY A 107 5.81 -21.50 3.98
CA GLY A 107 5.75 -20.39 4.93
C GLY A 107 7.08 -19.68 5.17
N THR A 108 8.01 -19.69 4.21
CA THR A 108 9.35 -19.09 4.36
C THR A 108 9.45 -17.68 3.78
N ILE A 109 8.79 -17.42 2.66
CA ILE A 109 8.77 -16.13 1.95
C ILE A 109 7.51 -15.35 2.32
N ASN A 110 6.36 -16.03 2.47
CA ASN A 110 5.11 -15.35 2.76
C ASN A 110 5.08 -14.76 4.19
N ALA A 111 5.25 -13.45 4.29
CA ALA A 111 5.38 -12.72 5.56
C ALA A 111 4.06 -12.17 6.10
N ILE A 112 3.00 -12.99 6.16
CA ILE A 112 1.65 -12.59 6.57
C ILE A 112 1.19 -13.15 7.92
N ASN A 113 2.08 -13.77 8.71
CA ASN A 113 1.72 -14.28 10.03
C ASN A 113 1.38 -13.11 10.99
N PRO A 114 0.13 -12.99 11.46
CA PRO A 114 -0.27 -11.88 12.33
C PRO A 114 0.11 -12.09 13.80
N ASP A 115 0.53 -13.30 14.20
CA ASP A 115 0.98 -13.59 15.55
C ASP A 115 2.42 -13.10 15.74
N LEU A 116 2.54 -11.98 16.44
CA LEU A 116 3.80 -11.35 16.78
C LEU A 116 4.10 -11.42 18.28
N HIS A 117 3.50 -12.35 19.03
CA HIS A 117 3.74 -12.50 20.48
C HIS A 117 5.22 -12.59 20.81
N ARG A 118 5.96 -13.44 20.09
CA ARG A 118 7.41 -13.57 20.31
C ARG A 118 8.15 -12.26 20.12
N PHE A 119 7.72 -11.39 19.20
CA PHE A 119 8.36 -10.10 18.98
C PHE A 119 7.97 -9.09 20.07
N SER A 120 6.67 -8.96 20.37
CA SER A 120 6.17 -8.01 21.37
C SER A 120 6.60 -8.35 22.79
N ASP A 121 6.62 -9.63 23.15
CA ASP A 121 6.96 -10.10 24.50
C ASP A 121 8.45 -9.91 24.82
N HIS A 122 9.30 -9.73 23.79
CA HIS A 122 10.71 -9.35 23.93
C HIS A 122 10.93 -7.83 23.82
N GLY A 123 9.85 -7.02 23.88
CA GLY A 123 9.92 -5.56 23.87
C GLY A 123 10.12 -4.94 22.48
N GLY A 124 9.96 -5.72 21.41
CA GLY A 124 10.12 -5.23 20.04
C GLY A 124 9.14 -4.09 19.70
N LYS A 125 9.59 -3.11 18.92
CA LYS A 125 8.77 -2.03 18.37
C LYS A 125 8.74 -2.13 16.84
N LEU A 126 7.56 -2.16 16.25
CA LEU A 126 7.34 -2.25 14.81
C LEU A 126 6.70 -0.96 14.29
N LEU A 127 7.50 -0.21 13.53
CA LEU A 127 7.10 0.99 12.81
C LEU A 127 6.95 0.67 11.33
N MET A 128 5.72 0.71 10.83
CA MET A 128 5.39 0.45 9.43
C MET A 128 5.00 1.75 8.72
N TYR A 129 5.29 1.83 7.42
CA TYR A 129 4.75 2.85 6.55
C TYR A 129 4.46 2.31 5.15
N HIS A 130 3.54 2.95 4.43
CA HIS A 130 3.26 2.64 3.03
C HIS A 130 2.70 3.89 2.33
N GLY A 131 3.15 4.16 1.10
CA GLY A 131 2.63 5.24 0.27
C GLY A 131 1.25 4.93 -0.28
N TRP A 132 0.27 5.83 -0.10
CA TRP A 132 -1.06 5.63 -0.69
C TRP A 132 -1.07 5.72 -2.22
N ALA A 133 -0.03 6.28 -2.83
CA ALA A 133 0.14 6.36 -4.28
C ALA A 133 1.14 5.30 -4.81
N ASP A 134 1.43 4.24 -4.04
CA ASP A 134 2.23 3.12 -4.50
C ASP A 134 1.46 2.31 -5.57
N GLY A 135 1.96 2.35 -6.81
CA GLY A 135 1.44 1.58 -7.93
C GLY A 135 2.17 0.27 -8.20
N SER A 136 3.15 -0.10 -7.37
CA SER A 136 3.94 -1.34 -7.48
C SER A 136 3.49 -2.39 -6.47
N VAL A 137 3.14 -1.96 -5.25
CA VAL A 137 2.56 -2.83 -4.21
C VAL A 137 1.28 -2.16 -3.72
N ALA A 138 0.17 -2.91 -3.72
CA ALA A 138 -1.12 -2.36 -3.30
C ALA A 138 -1.06 -1.88 -1.84
N PRO A 139 -1.28 -0.57 -1.56
CA PRO A 139 -1.15 0.00 -0.21
C PRO A 139 -2.08 -0.65 0.82
N ARG A 140 -3.23 -1.13 0.35
CA ARG A 140 -4.21 -1.85 1.16
C ARG A 140 -3.65 -3.12 1.80
N ALA A 141 -2.63 -3.75 1.21
CA ALA A 141 -2.03 -4.96 1.76
C ALA A 141 -1.43 -4.71 3.15
N SER A 142 -0.76 -3.56 3.34
CA SER A 142 -0.22 -3.18 4.66
C SER A 142 -1.32 -2.87 5.67
N VAL A 143 -2.42 -2.25 5.24
CA VAL A 143 -3.60 -2.02 6.10
C VAL A 143 -4.24 -3.34 6.52
N ASN A 144 -4.42 -4.26 5.57
CA ASN A 144 -4.97 -5.60 5.85
C ASN A 144 -4.10 -6.36 6.85
N TYR A 145 -2.78 -6.36 6.65
CA TYR A 145 -1.85 -7.00 7.57
C TYR A 145 -1.86 -6.35 8.96
N TYR A 146 -1.77 -5.01 9.04
CA TYR A 146 -1.84 -4.28 10.31
C TYR A 146 -3.12 -4.63 11.08
N ASN A 147 -4.28 -4.59 10.42
CA ASN A 147 -5.56 -4.96 11.03
C ASN A 147 -5.61 -6.44 11.47
N SER A 148 -4.96 -7.34 10.72
CA SER A 148 -4.86 -8.75 11.12
C SER A 148 -4.02 -8.92 12.38
N VAL A 149 -2.88 -8.22 12.49
CA VAL A 149 -2.05 -8.21 13.72
C VAL A 149 -2.83 -7.63 14.88
N LEU A 150 -3.53 -6.49 14.69
CA LEU A 150 -4.39 -5.92 15.72
C LEU A 150 -5.41 -6.93 16.24
N LYS A 151 -6.09 -7.64 15.33
CA LYS A 151 -7.10 -8.64 15.70
C LYS A 151 -6.49 -9.81 16.48
N THR A 152 -5.36 -10.33 16.03
CA THR A 152 -4.68 -11.49 16.66
C THR A 152 -4.08 -11.13 18.02
N MET A 153 -3.51 -9.94 18.15
CA MET A 153 -2.75 -9.48 19.33
C MET A 153 -3.61 -8.79 20.40
N GLY A 154 -4.94 -8.93 20.35
CA GLY A 154 -5.84 -8.44 21.39
C GLY A 154 -6.34 -7.00 21.23
N GLY A 155 -6.23 -6.42 20.03
CA GLY A 155 -6.84 -5.16 19.62
C GLY A 155 -5.93 -3.93 19.77
N PRO A 156 -6.38 -2.76 19.26
CA PRO A 156 -5.58 -1.52 19.23
C PRO A 156 -4.98 -1.11 20.58
N SER A 157 -5.71 -1.28 21.68
CA SER A 157 -5.22 -0.93 23.02
C SER A 157 -4.06 -1.80 23.50
N LYS A 158 -3.97 -3.06 23.02
CA LYS A 158 -2.90 -4.00 23.38
C LYS A 158 -1.67 -3.85 22.51
N THR A 159 -1.82 -3.27 21.31
CA THR A 159 -0.73 -3.13 20.33
C THR A 159 -0.14 -1.73 20.25
N ALA A 160 -0.88 -0.70 20.68
CA ALA A 160 -0.49 0.71 20.50
C ALA A 160 0.89 1.09 21.07
N ALA A 161 1.40 0.35 22.07
CA ALA A 161 2.69 0.58 22.69
C ALA A 161 3.89 0.04 21.87
N TRP A 162 3.64 -0.80 20.87
CA TRP A 162 4.69 -1.49 20.10
C TRP A 162 4.42 -1.61 18.59
N LEU A 163 3.22 -1.29 18.10
CA LEU A 163 2.88 -1.36 16.68
C LEU A 163 2.27 -0.03 16.19
N ARG A 164 2.87 0.53 15.14
CA ARG A 164 2.35 1.73 14.46
C ARG A 164 2.44 1.56 12.95
N LEU A 165 1.39 1.98 12.25
CA LEU A 165 1.35 2.10 10.79
C LEU A 165 1.11 3.56 10.40
N PHE A 166 1.94 4.09 9.50
CA PHE A 166 1.78 5.42 8.91
C PHE A 166 1.52 5.29 7.40
N MET A 167 0.27 5.54 6.99
CA MET A 167 -0.05 5.63 5.57
C MET A 167 0.31 7.03 5.06
N VAL A 168 1.08 7.11 3.97
CA VAL A 168 1.70 8.36 3.49
C VAL A 168 0.96 8.86 2.24
N PRO A 169 0.12 9.91 2.34
CA PRO A 169 -0.65 10.37 1.20
C PRO A 169 0.22 10.96 0.08
N GLY A 170 0.02 10.47 -1.14
CA GLY A 170 0.73 10.96 -2.33
C GLY A 170 2.16 10.47 -2.47
N MET A 171 2.69 9.68 -1.53
CA MET A 171 3.97 8.99 -1.72
C MET A 171 3.76 7.75 -2.59
N GLY A 172 4.68 7.56 -3.54
CA GLY A 172 4.73 6.37 -4.40
C GLY A 172 5.40 5.16 -3.73
N HIS A 173 6.03 4.30 -4.54
CA HIS A 173 6.73 3.11 -4.06
C HIS A 173 8.00 3.49 -3.29
N CYS A 174 8.00 3.24 -1.98
CA CYS A 174 9.04 3.59 -1.01
C CYS A 174 9.37 5.09 -0.85
N GLY A 175 9.09 5.92 -1.85
CA GLY A 175 9.37 7.36 -1.92
C GLY A 175 8.78 7.94 -3.20
N GLY A 176 9.22 9.16 -3.59
CA GLY A 176 8.69 9.83 -4.78
C GLY A 176 7.19 10.15 -4.67
N GLY A 177 6.57 10.47 -5.80
CA GLY A 177 5.16 10.88 -5.87
C GLY A 177 4.92 12.36 -5.52
N GLU A 178 3.64 12.74 -5.54
CA GLU A 178 3.22 14.14 -5.43
C GLU A 178 3.10 14.66 -3.99
N GLY A 179 3.11 13.75 -3.00
CA GLY A 179 2.93 14.09 -1.59
C GLY A 179 4.23 14.38 -0.83
N PRO A 180 4.12 14.85 0.43
CA PRO A 180 5.25 14.89 1.35
C PRO A 180 5.76 13.46 1.63
N ASN A 181 6.94 13.13 1.11
CA ASN A 181 7.52 11.78 1.13
C ASN A 181 8.90 11.71 1.79
N THR A 182 9.41 12.83 2.30
CA THR A 182 10.70 12.90 2.98
C THR A 182 10.45 13.01 4.48
N PHE A 183 10.86 12.00 5.24
CA PHE A 183 10.68 11.90 6.68
C PHE A 183 11.72 10.93 7.27
N ASP A 184 11.99 11.05 8.56
CA ASP A 184 13.00 10.24 9.25
C ASP A 184 12.37 9.14 10.11
N MET A 185 12.28 7.93 9.55
CA MET A 185 11.79 6.76 10.27
C MET A 185 12.83 6.18 11.24
N VAL A 186 14.13 6.38 10.99
CA VAL A 186 15.20 5.77 11.77
C VAL A 186 15.28 6.44 13.13
N THR A 187 15.43 7.77 13.16
CA THR A 187 15.44 8.54 14.41
C THR A 187 14.12 8.38 15.17
N THR A 188 13.00 8.26 14.46
CA THR A 188 11.69 8.00 15.08
C THR A 188 11.67 6.64 15.80
N LEU A 189 12.22 5.60 15.17
CA LEU A 189 12.28 4.26 15.76
C LEU A 189 13.28 4.21 16.92
N GLU A 190 14.45 4.85 16.80
CA GLU A 190 15.44 4.98 17.88
C GLU A 190 14.82 5.61 19.13
N ALA A 191 14.15 6.76 18.98
CA ALA A 191 13.46 7.41 20.09
C ALA A 191 12.38 6.52 20.74
N TRP A 192 11.68 5.70 19.94
CA TRP A 192 10.69 4.78 20.46
C TRP A 192 11.31 3.60 21.21
N VAL A 193 12.41 3.04 20.70
CA VAL A 193 13.09 1.89 21.32
C VAL A 193 13.88 2.31 22.57
N GLU A 194 14.59 3.43 22.52
CA GLU A 194 15.54 3.84 23.56
C GLU A 194 14.92 4.73 24.64
N HIS A 195 13.83 5.42 24.33
CA HIS A 195 13.22 6.42 25.21
C HIS A 195 11.71 6.23 25.42
N ASP A 196 11.15 5.11 24.94
CA ASP A 196 9.70 4.82 24.96
C ASP A 196 8.85 5.96 24.36
N HIS A 197 9.43 6.75 23.44
CA HIS A 197 8.72 7.83 22.77
C HIS A 197 7.86 7.28 21.62
N VAL A 198 6.62 6.90 21.94
CA VAL A 198 5.67 6.41 20.94
C VAL A 198 5.36 7.53 19.93
N PRO A 199 5.53 7.32 18.62
CA PRO A 199 5.27 8.37 17.64
C PRO A 199 3.76 8.59 17.47
N ASP A 200 3.28 9.76 17.91
CA ASP A 200 1.90 10.21 17.70
C ASP A 200 1.71 10.94 16.36
N ARG A 201 2.82 11.39 15.75
CA ARG A 201 2.90 11.93 14.39
C ARG A 201 4.35 11.96 13.92
N ILE A 202 4.56 11.91 12.60
CA ILE A 202 5.87 12.10 11.97
C ILE A 202 5.74 13.23 10.95
N ILE A 203 6.59 14.26 11.00
CA ILE A 203 6.50 15.34 10.01
C ILE A 203 7.16 14.89 8.71
N ALA A 204 6.39 14.90 7.62
CA ALA A 204 6.87 14.64 6.28
C ALA A 204 6.93 15.93 5.46
N SER A 205 7.91 16.00 4.58
CA SER A 205 8.16 17.14 3.68
C SER A 205 8.08 16.72 2.22
N ARG A 206 7.52 17.58 1.36
CA ARG A 206 7.71 17.56 -0.08
C ARG A 206 8.88 18.47 -0.40
N VAL A 207 9.93 17.90 -0.99
CA VAL A 207 11.16 18.62 -1.31
C VAL A 207 11.33 18.64 -2.82
N THR A 208 11.39 19.85 -3.40
CA THR A 208 11.63 20.07 -4.82
C THR A 208 12.86 20.96 -4.98
N ALA A 209 13.84 20.53 -5.77
CA ALA A 209 15.09 21.25 -5.99
C ALA A 209 15.77 21.72 -4.67
N GLY A 210 15.75 20.86 -3.64
CA GLY A 210 16.35 21.13 -2.33
C GLY A 210 15.56 22.09 -1.43
N ARG A 211 14.35 22.50 -1.81
CA ARG A 211 13.48 23.38 -1.01
C ARG A 211 12.25 22.63 -0.52
N VAL A 212 11.90 22.86 0.75
CA VAL A 212 10.65 22.36 1.33
C VAL A 212 9.50 23.19 0.79
N GLU A 213 8.60 22.58 0.01
CA GLU A 213 7.43 23.24 -0.55
C GLU A 213 6.17 23.03 0.30
N ARG A 214 6.07 21.88 0.96
CA ARG A 214 4.93 21.51 1.78
C ARG A 214 5.34 20.55 2.87
N THR A 215 4.77 20.71 4.05
CA THR A 215 4.87 19.76 5.16
C THR A 215 3.50 19.23 5.58
N ARG A 216 3.46 17.98 6.06
CA ARG A 216 2.27 17.36 6.66
C ARG A 216 2.66 16.48 7.83
N PRO A 217 1.83 16.41 8.89
CA PRO A 217 1.96 15.33 9.86
C PRO A 217 1.46 14.04 9.21
N LEU A 218 2.29 13.02 9.17
CA LEU A 218 1.86 11.63 9.01
C LEU A 218 1.21 11.21 10.33
N CYS A 219 0.03 10.62 10.22
CA CYS A 219 -0.78 10.25 11.35
C CYS A 219 -0.80 8.72 11.52
N PRO A 220 -0.82 8.21 12.77
CA PRO A 220 -0.92 6.78 13.01
C PRO A 220 -2.29 6.29 12.51
N TYR A 221 -2.29 5.30 11.62
CA TYR A 221 -3.50 4.71 11.05
C TYR A 221 -4.44 4.21 12.17
N PRO A 222 -5.75 4.50 12.10
CA PRO A 222 -6.50 5.04 10.96
C PRO A 222 -6.66 6.56 10.93
N GLN A 223 -5.90 7.32 11.72
CA GLN A 223 -6.01 8.78 11.73
C GLN A 223 -5.47 9.40 10.43
N VAL A 224 -5.98 10.57 10.07
CA VAL A 224 -5.55 11.38 8.92
C VAL A 224 -5.26 12.82 9.33
N ALA A 225 -4.36 13.47 8.58
CA ALA A 225 -4.05 14.88 8.76
C ALA A 225 -5.25 15.75 8.35
N THR A 226 -5.85 16.44 9.32
CA THR A 226 -7.01 17.29 9.14
C THR A 226 -6.61 18.75 9.34
N TYR A 227 -6.89 19.59 8.34
CA TYR A 227 -6.62 21.02 8.41
C TYR A 227 -7.43 21.68 9.53
N THR A 228 -6.82 22.58 10.28
CA THR A 228 -7.47 23.25 11.42
C THR A 228 -8.44 24.35 11.00
N GLY A 229 -8.44 24.76 9.74
CA GLY A 229 -9.33 25.77 9.17
C GLY A 229 -8.70 27.16 9.03
N SER A 230 -7.47 27.36 9.52
CA SER A 230 -6.72 28.61 9.41
C SER A 230 -5.22 28.38 9.24
N GLY A 231 -4.52 29.37 8.69
CA GLY A 231 -3.10 29.30 8.38
C GLY A 231 -2.79 28.84 6.94
N SER A 232 -1.52 28.53 6.67
CA SER A 232 -1.11 28.00 5.37
C SER A 232 -1.47 26.53 5.25
N ILE A 233 -2.06 26.14 4.12
CA ILE A 233 -2.24 24.74 3.77
C ILE A 233 -0.92 24.06 3.40
N ASP A 234 0.23 24.74 3.36
CA ASP A 234 1.52 24.10 3.09
C ASP A 234 2.32 23.81 4.36
N ASP A 235 1.78 24.17 5.52
CA ASP A 235 2.45 24.04 6.83
C ASP A 235 1.76 23.00 7.72
N ALA A 236 2.53 22.00 8.17
CA ALA A 236 2.09 20.93 9.05
C ALA A 236 1.55 21.43 10.40
N ALA A 237 1.97 22.61 10.88
CA ALA A 237 1.47 23.19 12.12
C ALA A 237 -0.04 23.49 12.08
N ASN A 238 -0.60 23.68 10.89
CA ASN A 238 -2.02 23.95 10.67
C ASN A 238 -2.84 22.66 10.44
N PHE A 239 -2.29 21.49 10.80
CA PHE A 239 -2.96 20.20 10.71
C PHE A 239 -2.90 19.45 12.04
N THR A 240 -3.92 18.64 12.29
CA THR A 240 -3.98 17.74 13.44
C THR A 240 -4.46 16.35 13.01
N CYS A 241 -3.94 15.31 13.67
CA CYS A 241 -4.34 13.95 13.40
C CYS A 241 -5.71 13.67 14.03
N ARG A 242 -6.67 13.24 13.21
CA ARG A 242 -8.03 12.91 13.64
C ARG A 242 -8.50 11.62 12.98
N ILE A 243 -9.40 10.92 13.65
CA ILE A 243 -10.14 9.84 12.99
C ILE A 243 -10.99 10.48 11.86
N PRO A 244 -10.94 9.91 10.63
CA PRO A 244 -11.64 10.45 9.46
C PRO A 244 -13.17 10.46 9.55
#